data_AF-A0A1G9QLQ6-F1
#
_entry.id   AF-A0A1G9QLQ6-F1
#
_cell.length_a   1.000
_cell.length_b   1.000
_cell.length_c   1.000
_cell.angle_alpha   90.00
_cell.angle_beta   90.00
_cell.angle_gamma   90.00
#
_symmetry.space_group_name_H-M   'P 1'
#
loop_
_entity.id
_entity.type
_entity.pdbx_description
1 polymer ?
#
loop_
_entity_poly.entity_id
_entity_poly.type
_entity_poly.pdbx_seq_one_letter_code
_entity_poly.pdbx_strand_id
1 'polypeptide(L)'
;MKRLNLIFCAIVLFLTLGACSLDDDGANFHYEPLQITNVELPESFDLNEVYNIKVKLLRPDDCTLIEGFDVTRGDLTTRNIVAIGAILDNKDCIALNQEVEDSFRFEVLYNDTYLFRFYSGEDENGEPQYIEVEIPVN
;
A
#
# COMPACT_ATOMS: atom_id res chain seq x y z
N MET A 1 -31.02 52.80 -4.41
CA MET A 1 -30.72 51.44 -3.89
C MET A 1 -30.67 50.34 -4.94
N LYS A 2 -31.32 50.46 -6.11
CA LYS A 2 -31.26 49.41 -7.17
C LYS A 2 -29.89 49.29 -7.87
N ARG A 3 -29.14 50.39 -7.98
CA ARG A 3 -27.82 50.42 -8.64
C ARG A 3 -26.69 49.85 -7.76
N LEU A 4 -26.85 49.85 -6.44
CA LEU A 4 -25.87 49.33 -5.49
C LEU A 4 -25.90 47.79 -5.44
N ASN A 5 -27.10 47.19 -5.53
CA ASN A 5 -27.24 45.73 -5.66
C ASN A 5 -26.63 45.18 -6.96
N LEU A 6 -26.65 45.95 -8.05
CA LEU A 6 -26.07 45.51 -9.32
C LEU A 6 -24.53 45.47 -9.27
N ILE A 7 -23.92 46.41 -8.54
CA ILE A 7 -22.47 46.47 -8.32
C ILE A 7 -22.01 45.32 -7.41
N PHE A 8 -22.78 45.02 -6.37
CA PHE A 8 -22.48 43.89 -5.47
C PHE A 8 -22.53 42.54 -6.21
N CYS A 9 -23.53 42.33 -7.07
CA CYS A 9 -23.60 41.13 -7.91
C CYS A 9 -22.42 41.02 -8.91
N ALA A 10 -21.94 42.13 -9.46
CA ALA A 10 -20.81 42.12 -10.38
C ALA A 10 -19.48 41.76 -9.68
N ILE A 11 -19.29 42.18 -8.43
CA ILE A 11 -18.09 41.87 -7.63
C ILE A 11 -18.06 40.38 -7.24
N VAL A 12 -19.21 39.81 -6.88
CA VAL A 12 -19.32 38.37 -6.56
C VAL A 12 -19.03 37.50 -7.80
N LEU A 13 -19.44 37.93 -8.99
CA LEU A 13 -19.20 37.20 -10.24
C LEU A 13 -17.72 37.23 -10.69
N PHE A 14 -16.97 38.28 -10.33
CA PHE A 14 -15.53 38.34 -10.59
C PHE A 14 -14.71 37.44 -9.65
N LEU A 15 -15.20 37.19 -8.43
CA LEU A 15 -14.53 36.32 -7.46
C LEU A 15 -14.66 34.82 -7.79
N THR A 16 -15.61 34.41 -8.64
CA THR A 16 -15.78 33.00 -9.05
C THR A 16 -14.95 32.59 -10.27
N LEU A 17 -14.33 33.54 -10.98
CA LEU A 17 -13.51 33.25 -12.17
C LEU A 17 -12.02 33.04 -11.86
N GLY A 18 -11.62 33.25 -10.61
CA GLY A 18 -10.29 32.89 -10.09
C GLY A 18 -10.24 31.48 -9.51
N ALA A 19 -10.99 30.53 -10.07
CA ALA A 19 -10.78 29.12 -9.76
C ALA A 19 -9.34 28.79 -10.17
N CYS A 20 -8.47 28.57 -9.18
CA CYS A 20 -7.10 28.15 -9.40
C CYS A 20 -7.08 27.00 -10.41
N SER A 21 -6.46 27.20 -11.57
CA SER A 21 -5.87 26.07 -12.27
C SER A 21 -4.76 25.57 -11.35
N LEU A 22 -5.04 24.48 -10.65
CA LEU A 22 -3.97 23.65 -10.14
C LEU A 22 -3.35 23.03 -11.39
N ASP A 23 -2.38 23.73 -11.99
CA ASP A 23 -1.35 23.04 -12.77
C ASP A 23 -0.71 22.11 -11.74
N ASP A 24 -1.18 20.86 -11.77
CA ASP A 24 -0.77 19.81 -10.87
C ASP A 24 0.64 19.41 -11.29
N ASP A 25 1.63 20.19 -10.85
CA ASP A 25 3.01 19.73 -10.66
C ASP A 25 3.05 18.70 -9.50
N GLY A 26 2.04 17.84 -9.43
CA GLY A 26 1.86 16.78 -8.46
C GLY A 26 3.01 15.80 -8.58
N ALA A 27 3.24 15.07 -7.50
CA ALA A 27 4.29 14.07 -7.51
C ALA A 27 3.96 13.01 -8.59
N ASN A 28 4.89 12.83 -9.54
CA ASN A 28 4.78 11.90 -10.67
C ASN A 28 4.99 10.46 -10.20
N PHE A 29 4.15 9.98 -9.28
CA PHE A 29 4.15 8.60 -8.83
C PHE A 29 2.78 8.17 -8.30
N HIS A 30 2.55 6.86 -8.29
CA HIS A 30 1.35 6.25 -7.70
C HIS A 30 1.73 5.01 -6.88
N TYR A 31 0.84 4.57 -6.01
CA TYR A 31 1.06 3.38 -5.18
C TYR A 31 0.40 2.15 -5.80
N GLU A 32 1.12 1.04 -5.86
CA GLU A 32 0.60 -0.25 -6.31
C GLU A 32 1.02 -1.39 -5.38
N PRO A 33 0.19 -2.45 -5.27
CA PRO A 33 0.57 -3.63 -4.54
C PRO A 33 1.66 -4.41 -5.30
N LEU A 34 2.72 -4.79 -4.59
CA LEU A 34 3.78 -5.64 -5.12
C LEU A 34 3.47 -7.12 -4.84
N GLN A 35 3.86 -7.97 -5.79
CA GLN A 35 3.73 -9.41 -5.65
C GLN A 35 4.70 -9.95 -4.59
N ILE A 36 4.17 -10.55 -3.53
CA ILE A 36 4.94 -11.35 -2.57
C ILE A 36 5.17 -12.73 -3.17
N THR A 37 6.43 -13.15 -3.27
CA THR A 37 6.82 -14.45 -3.84
C THR A 37 7.16 -15.49 -2.77
N ASN A 38 7.64 -15.06 -1.60
CA ASN A 38 7.96 -15.96 -0.49
C ASN A 38 7.95 -15.22 0.86
N VAL A 39 7.77 -15.97 1.95
CA VAL A 39 7.79 -15.46 3.33
C VAL A 39 8.60 -16.38 4.23
N GLU A 40 9.34 -15.80 5.16
CA GLU A 40 10.03 -16.53 6.21
C GLU A 40 9.37 -16.23 7.55
N LEU A 41 8.75 -17.25 8.15
CA LEU A 41 8.05 -17.20 9.43
C LEU A 41 8.62 -18.26 10.39
N PRO A 42 8.61 -18.01 11.71
CA PRO A 42 9.00 -19.02 12.68
C PRO A 42 7.94 -20.14 12.75
N GLU A 43 8.28 -21.29 13.31
CA GLU A 43 7.32 -22.40 13.49
C GLU A 43 6.22 -22.08 14.51
N SER A 44 6.49 -21.17 15.45
CA SER A 44 5.54 -20.68 16.45
C SER A 44 5.95 -19.31 16.96
N PHE A 45 5.01 -18.62 17.58
CA PHE A 45 5.24 -17.36 18.27
C PHE A 45 5.13 -17.50 19.78
N ASP A 46 5.79 -16.60 20.49
CA ASP A 46 5.62 -16.40 21.93
C ASP A 46 4.79 -15.13 22.17
N LEU A 47 3.85 -15.21 23.13
CA LEU A 47 2.96 -14.10 23.45
C LEU A 47 3.73 -12.87 23.98
N ASN A 48 3.37 -11.68 23.48
CA ASN A 48 3.99 -10.37 23.77
C ASN A 48 5.42 -10.19 23.23
N GLU A 49 5.88 -11.06 22.33
CA GLU A 49 7.14 -10.87 21.62
C GLU A 49 6.95 -10.16 20.27
N VAL A 50 8.03 -9.57 19.77
CA VAL A 50 8.07 -8.87 18.47
C VAL A 50 8.99 -9.61 17.51
N TYR A 51 8.44 -10.05 16.38
CA TYR A 51 9.16 -10.76 15.33
C TYR A 51 9.45 -9.84 14.16
N ASN A 52 10.60 -10.02 13.51
CA ASN A 52 10.90 -9.37 12.23
C ASN A 52 10.61 -10.36 11.11
N ILE A 53 9.46 -10.20 10.46
CA ILE A 53 9.01 -11.11 9.39
C ILE A 53 9.66 -10.67 8.09
N LYS A 54 10.40 -11.59 7.46
CA LYS A 54 11.07 -11.34 6.17
C LYS A 54 10.18 -11.81 5.03
N VAL A 55 10.14 -10.99 3.99
CA VAL A 55 9.30 -11.21 2.82
C VAL A 55 10.13 -10.97 1.58
N LYS A 56 9.99 -11.86 0.60
CA LYS A 56 10.53 -11.69 -0.75
C LYS A 56 9.45 -11.15 -1.67
N LEU A 57 9.80 -10.12 -2.40
CA LEU A 57 8.92 -9.36 -3.28
C LEU A 57 9.49 -9.39 -4.70
N LEU A 58 8.63 -9.43 -5.70
CA LEU A 58 9.04 -9.21 -7.07
C LEU A 58 9.08 -7.70 -7.35
N ARG A 59 10.27 -7.19 -7.69
CA ARG A 59 10.46 -5.82 -8.18
C ARG A 59 10.54 -5.84 -9.71
N PRO A 60 9.52 -5.33 -10.42
CA PRO A 60 9.44 -5.46 -11.87
C PRO A 60 10.48 -4.60 -12.60
N ASP A 61 10.75 -3.39 -12.11
CA ASP A 61 11.63 -2.42 -12.79
C ASP A 61 12.40 -1.50 -11.82
N ASP A 62 13.21 -0.60 -12.38
CA ASP A 62 13.99 0.37 -11.62
C ASP A 62 13.20 1.61 -11.14
N CYS A 63 11.95 1.79 -11.59
CA CYS A 63 11.04 2.87 -11.19
C CYS A 63 10.17 2.49 -9.98
N THR A 64 10.10 1.20 -9.67
CA THR A 64 9.42 0.68 -8.50
C THR A 64 10.29 0.88 -7.26
N LEU A 65 9.82 1.69 -6.30
CA LEU A 65 10.43 1.86 -4.99
C LEU A 65 9.58 1.13 -3.94
N ILE A 66 10.19 0.35 -3.07
CA ILE A 66 9.46 -0.34 -1.99
C ILE A 66 9.16 0.69 -0.90
N GLU A 67 7.87 0.95 -0.66
CA GLU A 67 7.42 1.89 0.38
C GLU A 67 7.31 1.18 1.74
N GLY A 68 6.85 -0.07 1.73
CA GLY A 68 6.76 -0.90 2.93
C GLY A 68 5.62 -1.90 2.85
N PHE A 69 5.05 -2.22 4.01
CA PHE A 69 3.98 -3.22 4.14
C PHE A 69 2.76 -2.60 4.80
N ASP A 70 1.59 -2.80 4.19
CA ASP A 70 0.30 -2.58 4.83
C ASP A 70 -0.14 -3.90 5.50
N VAL A 71 -0.26 -3.87 6.83
CA VAL A 71 -0.64 -5.03 7.65
C VAL A 71 -1.99 -4.74 8.28
N THR A 72 -3.04 -5.29 7.70
CA THR A 72 -4.41 -5.07 8.13
C THR A 72 -4.98 -6.26 8.89
N ARG A 73 -5.92 -5.99 9.80
CA ARG A 73 -6.62 -7.01 10.56
C ARG A 73 -7.86 -7.47 9.80
N GLY A 74 -7.98 -8.78 9.61
CA GLY A 74 -9.25 -9.43 9.21
C GLY A 74 -10.07 -9.75 10.46
N ASP A 75 -10.03 -11.01 10.90
CA ASP A 75 -10.57 -11.46 12.17
C ASP A 75 -9.63 -11.17 13.37
N LEU A 76 -9.83 -11.81 14.52
CA LEU A 76 -9.04 -11.60 15.74
C LEU A 76 -7.53 -11.76 15.50
N THR A 77 -7.13 -12.90 14.95
CA THR A 77 -5.74 -13.28 14.67
C THR A 77 -5.44 -13.44 13.18
N THR A 78 -6.34 -13.01 12.30
CA THR A 78 -6.05 -12.94 10.85
C THR A 78 -5.37 -11.64 10.50
N ARG A 79 -4.29 -11.71 9.72
CA ARG A 79 -3.55 -10.56 9.19
C ARG A 79 -3.47 -10.67 7.67
N ASN A 80 -3.93 -9.64 6.97
CA ASN A 80 -3.70 -9.51 5.54
C ASN A 80 -2.50 -8.58 5.34
N ILE A 81 -1.57 -8.98 4.49
CA ILE A 81 -0.29 -8.30 4.28
C ILE A 81 -0.16 -7.99 2.81
N VAL A 82 0.03 -6.71 2.50
CA VAL A 82 0.26 -6.22 1.15
C VAL A 82 1.56 -5.43 1.16
N ALA A 83 2.51 -5.80 0.31
CA ALA A 83 3.68 -4.97 0.06
C ALA A 83 3.27 -3.82 -0.87
N ILE A 84 3.65 -2.60 -0.53
CA ILE A 84 3.29 -1.39 -1.28
C ILE A 84 4.53 -0.85 -1.97
N GLY A 85 4.44 -0.64 -3.28
CA GLY A 85 5.44 0.04 -4.08
C GLY A 85 4.97 1.44 -4.46
N ALA A 86 5.88 2.41 -4.47
CA ALA A 86 5.72 3.68 -5.14
C ALA A 86 6.31 3.57 -6.55
N ILE A 87 5.46 3.69 -7.57
CA ILE A 87 5.82 3.59 -8.98
C ILE A 87 6.01 4.99 -9.53
N LEU A 88 7.24 5.32 -9.92
CA LEU A 88 7.55 6.62 -10.54
C LEU A 88 7.02 6.64 -11.98
N ASP A 89 6.29 7.69 -12.36
CA ASP A 89 5.77 7.91 -13.71
C ASP A 89 6.90 8.38 -14.63
N ASN A 90 7.81 7.47 -14.97
CA ASN A 90 8.91 7.68 -15.89
C ASN A 90 8.73 6.79 -17.14
N LYS A 91 9.07 7.33 -18.31
CA LYS A 91 8.95 6.60 -19.58
C LYS A 91 10.16 5.69 -19.86
N ASP A 92 11.27 5.89 -19.15
CA ASP A 92 12.54 5.23 -19.41
C ASP A 92 12.90 4.19 -18.32
N CYS A 93 11.90 3.55 -17.71
CA CYS A 93 12.12 2.50 -16.70
C CYS A 93 12.72 1.24 -17.34
N ILE A 94 13.73 0.66 -16.69
CA ILE A 94 14.40 -0.57 -17.11
C ILE A 94 13.77 -1.75 -16.36
N ALA A 95 13.27 -2.73 -17.11
CA ALA A 95 12.77 -3.98 -16.52
C ALA A 95 13.92 -4.74 -15.81
N LEU A 96 13.68 -5.11 -14.55
CA LEU A 96 14.63 -5.82 -13.70
C LEU A 96 14.15 -7.23 -13.35
N ASN A 97 12.85 -7.40 -13.07
CA ASN A 97 12.24 -8.68 -12.65
C ASN A 97 13.06 -9.41 -11.57
N GLN A 98 13.45 -8.67 -10.54
CA GLN A 98 14.32 -9.19 -9.49
C GLN A 98 13.53 -9.47 -8.22
N GLU A 99 13.89 -10.55 -7.51
CA GLU A 99 13.42 -10.76 -6.15
C GLU A 99 14.25 -9.94 -5.18
N VAL A 100 13.57 -9.20 -4.31
CA VAL A 100 14.16 -8.37 -3.27
C VAL A 100 13.60 -8.80 -1.91
N GLU A 101 14.43 -8.74 -0.88
CA GLU A 101 14.03 -9.04 0.50
C GLU A 101 13.78 -7.74 1.25
N ASP A 102 12.65 -7.66 1.94
CA ASP A 102 12.35 -6.62 2.92
C ASP A 102 11.67 -7.25 4.14
N SER A 103 11.47 -6.48 5.21
CA SER A 103 10.89 -6.99 6.44
C SER A 103 10.06 -5.99 7.20
N PHE A 104 9.11 -6.49 7.98
CA PHE A 104 8.32 -5.69 8.89
C PHE A 104 8.28 -6.32 10.28
N ARG A 105 8.05 -5.48 11.29
CA ARG A 105 7.93 -5.92 12.69
C ARG A 105 6.49 -6.27 13.00
N PHE A 106 6.29 -7.43 13.62
CA PHE A 106 5.00 -7.93 14.03
C PHE A 106 5.00 -8.25 15.52
N GLU A 107 4.06 -7.65 16.26
CA GLU A 107 3.88 -7.88 17.69
C GLU A 107 2.75 -8.87 17.95
N VAL A 108 3.02 -9.88 18.79
CA VAL A 108 2.10 -10.98 19.08
C VAL A 108 1.25 -10.62 20.29
N LEU A 109 -0.02 -10.27 20.05
CA LEU A 109 -0.92 -9.70 21.07
C LEU A 109 -2.02 -10.66 21.56
N TYR A 110 -2.11 -11.85 20.97
CA TYR A 110 -3.16 -12.84 21.20
C TYR A 110 -2.52 -14.22 21.26
N ASN A 111 -3.12 -15.12 22.03
CA ASN A 111 -2.65 -16.49 22.24
C ASN A 111 -3.28 -17.51 21.28
N ASP A 112 -4.22 -17.09 20.42
CA ASP A 112 -4.75 -17.91 19.36
C ASP A 112 -3.78 -17.98 18.17
N THR A 113 -3.86 -19.06 17.39
CA THR A 113 -3.13 -19.21 16.12
C THR A 113 -3.40 -18.03 15.19
N TYR A 114 -2.34 -17.47 14.61
CA TYR A 114 -2.44 -16.43 13.60
C TYR A 114 -2.56 -17.02 12.21
N LEU A 115 -3.48 -16.46 11.42
CA LEU A 115 -3.56 -16.71 9.98
C LEU A 115 -3.00 -15.49 9.24
N PHE A 116 -1.87 -15.66 8.57
CA PHE A 116 -1.31 -14.64 7.67
C PHE A 116 -1.76 -14.91 6.25
N ARG A 117 -2.16 -13.85 5.56
CA ARG A 117 -2.56 -13.86 4.14
C ARG A 117 -1.73 -12.82 3.42
N PHE A 118 -0.66 -13.26 2.74
CA PHE A 118 0.26 -12.38 2.01
C PHE A 118 -0.19 -12.27 0.56
N TYR A 119 -0.50 -11.08 0.09
CA TYR A 119 -0.95 -10.85 -1.28
C TYR A 119 0.14 -11.25 -2.29
N SER A 120 -0.20 -12.13 -3.22
CA SER A 120 0.74 -12.73 -4.18
C SER A 120 0.40 -12.42 -5.64
N GLY A 121 -0.40 -11.38 -5.89
CA GLY A 121 -0.86 -10.97 -7.21
C GLY A 121 -2.34 -11.31 -7.46
N GLU A 122 -2.76 -11.23 -8.73
CA GLU A 122 -4.09 -11.58 -9.19
C GLU A 122 -4.02 -12.78 -10.16
N ASP A 123 -5.12 -13.51 -10.28
CA ASP A 123 -5.28 -14.58 -11.28
C ASP A 123 -5.70 -14.04 -12.66
N GLU A 124 -5.95 -14.94 -13.62
CA GLU A 124 -6.39 -14.57 -14.98
C GLU A 124 -7.73 -13.83 -15.03
N ASN A 125 -8.53 -13.89 -13.95
CA ASN A 125 -9.82 -13.20 -13.84
C ASN A 125 -9.72 -11.87 -13.08
N GLY A 126 -8.52 -11.50 -12.59
CA GLY A 126 -8.31 -10.33 -11.74
C GLY A 126 -8.66 -10.58 -10.27
N GLU A 127 -8.77 -11.84 -9.83
CA GLU A 127 -9.08 -12.15 -8.44
C GLU A 127 -7.81 -12.25 -7.60
N PRO A 128 -7.73 -11.57 -6.44
CA PRO A 128 -6.52 -11.51 -5.63
C PRO A 128 -6.16 -12.87 -5.03
N GLN A 129 -4.90 -13.24 -5.15
CA GLN A 129 -4.31 -14.47 -4.63
C GLN A 129 -3.47 -14.20 -3.38
N TYR A 130 -3.40 -15.20 -2.52
CA TYR A 130 -2.70 -15.08 -1.24
C TYR A 130 -1.85 -16.32 -0.95
N ILE A 131 -0.66 -16.10 -0.37
CA ILE A 131 0.07 -17.12 0.37
C ILE A 131 -0.49 -17.12 1.79
N GLU A 132 -1.11 -18.23 2.17
CA GLU A 132 -1.73 -18.38 3.49
C GLU A 132 -0.89 -19.27 4.40
N VAL A 133 -0.58 -18.79 5.61
CA VAL A 133 0.23 -19.50 6.60
C VAL A 133 -0.38 -19.36 7.99
N GLU A 134 -0.54 -20.49 8.68
CA GLU A 134 -0.99 -20.53 10.07
C GLU A 134 0.20 -20.71 11.03
N ILE A 135 0.33 -19.82 12.02
CA ILE A 135 1.41 -19.83 13.01
C ILE A 135 0.81 -19.91 14.42
N PRO A 136 1.03 -21.01 15.17
CA PRO A 136 0.53 -21.15 16.54
C PRO A 136 1.28 -20.23 17.52
N VAL A 137 0.66 -19.98 18.67
CA VAL A 137 1.25 -19.23 19.79
C VAL A 137 1.41 -20.15 20.99
N ASN A 138 2.57 -20.10 21.65
CA ASN A 138 2.91 -20.89 22.84
C ASN A 138 2.62 -20.15 24.16
#